data_AF-A0A2V5N2P3-F1
#
_entry.id   AF-A0A2V5N2P3-F1
#
_cell.length_a   1.000
_cell.length_b   1.000
_cell.length_c   1.000
_cell.angle_alpha   90.00
_cell.angle_beta   90.00
_cell.angle_gamma   90.00
#
_symmetry.space_group_name_H-M   'P 1'
#
loop_
_entity.id
_entity.type
_entity.pdbx_description
1 polymer ?
#
loop_
_entity_poly.entity_id
_entity_poly.type
_entity_poly.pdbx_seq_one_letter_code
_entity_poly.pdbx_strand_id
1 'polypeptide(L)'
;GEARNGAMAAIASNWATKDARGVAEWVNSMPPGAERDKSAESLVLAVADKFPREAWDWALSIEETEARKRAATQVAKAMAARDSATARRWIETGPFTAELKAQLQAALEGTGKSPKRR
;
A
#
# COMPACT_ATOMS: atom_id res chain seq x y z
N GLY A 1 5.80 -0.97 15.97
CA GLY A 1 6.81 -0.24 16.75
C GLY A 1 6.57 1.24 16.57
N GLU A 2 6.29 1.96 17.65
CA GLU A 2 5.90 3.38 17.64
C GLU A 2 6.95 4.28 16.98
N ALA A 3 8.24 3.96 17.11
CA ALA A 3 9.31 4.66 16.40
C ALA A 3 9.21 4.55 14.87
N ARG A 4 8.75 3.40 14.37
CA ARG A 4 8.49 3.20 12.93
C ARG A 4 7.27 4.02 12.49
N ASN A 5 6.22 4.10 13.31
CA ASN A 5 5.05 4.94 13.03
C ASN A 5 5.38 6.44 13.01
N GLY A 6 6.26 6.91 13.92
CA GLY A 6 6.71 8.30 13.95
C GLY A 6 7.58 8.68 12.74
N ALA A 7 8.52 7.82 12.36
CA ALA A 7 9.33 8.02 11.14
C ALA A 7 8.47 7.95 9.88
N MET A 8 7.49 7.06 9.84
CA MET A 8 6.52 6.93 8.74
C MET A 8 5.63 8.18 8.61
N ALA A 9 5.11 8.71 9.73
CA ALA A 9 4.33 9.94 9.73
C ALA A 9 5.16 11.15 9.27
N ALA A 10 6.46 11.19 9.63
CA ALA A 10 7.38 12.21 9.15
C ALA A 10 7.62 12.10 7.64
N ILE A 11 7.82 10.89 7.10
CA ILE A 11 7.94 10.67 5.65
C ILE A 11 6.64 11.09 4.94
N ALA A 12 5.49 10.63 5.41
CA ALA A 12 4.19 10.99 4.82
C ALA A 12 3.88 12.49 4.92
N SER A 13 4.27 13.14 6.01
CA SER A 13 4.17 14.59 6.17
C SER A 13 5.14 15.31 5.21
N ASN A 14 6.37 14.81 5.06
CA ASN A 14 7.38 15.40 4.17
C ASN A 14 6.97 15.26 2.68
N TRP A 15 6.35 14.13 2.31
CA TRP A 15 5.67 13.93 1.03
C TRP A 15 4.55 14.95 0.79
N ALA A 16 3.72 15.18 1.81
CA ALA A 16 2.60 16.12 1.72
C ALA A 16 3.04 17.58 1.62
N THR A 17 4.16 17.95 2.25
CA THR A 17 4.53 19.35 2.42
C THR A 17 5.55 19.89 1.43
N LYS A 18 6.47 19.09 0.88
CA LYS A 18 7.60 19.66 0.11
C LYS A 18 8.03 18.96 -1.18
N ASP A 19 8.13 17.65 -1.31
CA ASP A 19 8.64 17.06 -2.56
C ASP A 19 8.25 15.59 -2.78
N ALA A 20 7.13 15.36 -3.46
CA ALA A 20 6.81 14.05 -4.04
C ALA A 20 7.93 13.54 -4.98
N ARG A 21 8.65 14.47 -5.61
CA ARG A 21 9.77 14.18 -6.50
C ARG A 21 10.96 13.56 -5.76
N GLY A 22 11.32 14.07 -4.58
CA GLY A 22 12.52 13.63 -3.86
C GLY A 22 12.44 12.17 -3.38
N VAL A 23 11.25 11.71 -2.98
CA VAL A 23 11.10 10.32 -2.56
C VAL A 23 10.86 9.39 -3.75
N ALA A 24 10.23 9.87 -4.83
CA ALA A 24 10.22 9.13 -6.08
C ALA A 24 11.64 8.93 -6.65
N GLU A 25 12.47 9.97 -6.60
CA GLU A 25 13.90 9.89 -6.95
C GLU A 25 14.67 8.97 -6.01
N TRP A 26 14.39 8.97 -4.71
CA TRP A 26 15.02 8.05 -3.76
C TRP A 26 14.73 6.58 -4.11
N VAL A 27 13.47 6.19 -4.34
CA VAL A 27 13.13 4.81 -4.70
C VAL A 27 13.64 4.44 -6.10
N ASN A 28 13.68 5.40 -7.03
CA ASN A 28 14.27 5.19 -8.37
C ASN A 28 15.80 5.15 -8.36
N SER A 29 16.46 5.74 -7.35
CA SER A 29 17.91 5.68 -7.16
C SER A 29 18.38 4.35 -6.59
N MET A 30 17.47 3.56 -6.02
CA MET A 30 17.79 2.24 -5.50
C MET A 30 17.89 1.23 -6.66
N PRO A 31 18.91 0.37 -6.65
CA PRO A 31 18.93 -0.76 -7.56
C PRO A 31 17.74 -1.69 -7.28
N PRO A 32 17.18 -2.34 -8.32
CA PRO A 32 16.15 -3.35 -8.12
C PRO A 32 16.68 -4.46 -7.21
N GLY A 33 15.86 -4.86 -6.24
CA GLY A 33 16.25 -5.86 -5.25
C GLY A 33 15.45 -5.76 -3.94
N ALA A 34 15.73 -6.69 -3.03
CA ALA A 34 14.97 -6.86 -1.80
C ALA A 34 14.95 -5.61 -0.88
N GLU A 35 15.99 -4.78 -0.94
CA GLU A 35 16.08 -3.56 -0.13
C GLU A 35 15.15 -2.45 -0.65
N ARG A 36 15.04 -2.32 -1.98
CA ARG A 36 14.09 -1.44 -2.65
C ARG A 36 12.66 -1.85 -2.35
N ASP A 37 12.36 -3.14 -2.45
CA ASP A 37 11.03 -3.69 -2.18
C ASP A 37 10.59 -3.46 -0.73
N LYS A 38 11.50 -3.66 0.25
CA LYS A 38 11.23 -3.36 1.67
C LYS A 38 11.02 -1.86 1.93
N SER A 39 11.75 -1.02 1.21
CA SER A 39 11.61 0.44 1.31
C SER A 39 10.28 0.90 0.74
N ALA A 40 9.89 0.38 -0.42
CA ALA A 40 8.58 0.60 -1.03
C ALA A 40 7.45 0.10 -0.13
N GLU A 41 7.55 -1.10 0.47
CA GLU A 41 6.55 -1.60 1.43
C GLU A 41 6.42 -0.66 2.65
N SER A 42 7.54 -0.20 3.20
CA SER A 42 7.54 0.73 4.33
C SER A 42 6.92 2.08 3.97
N LEU A 43 7.17 2.55 2.75
CA LEU A 43 6.58 3.78 2.23
C LEU A 43 5.06 3.63 2.05
N VAL A 44 4.61 2.52 1.47
CA VAL A 44 3.19 2.18 1.33
C VAL A 44 2.48 2.25 2.67
N LEU A 45 3.04 1.63 3.71
CA LEU A 45 2.49 1.68 5.06
C LEU A 45 2.41 3.11 5.63
N ALA A 46 3.38 3.96 5.29
CA ALA A 46 3.42 5.34 5.77
C ALA A 46 2.35 6.22 5.13
N VAL A 47 2.10 6.03 3.84
CA VAL A 47 1.27 6.95 3.05
C VAL A 47 -0.13 6.44 2.77
N ALA A 48 -0.42 5.14 2.91
CA ALA A 48 -1.72 4.55 2.53
C ALA A 48 -2.95 5.22 3.16
N ASP A 49 -2.84 5.73 4.38
CA ASP A 49 -3.96 6.40 5.07
C ASP A 49 -4.32 7.77 4.45
N LYS A 50 -3.28 8.56 4.12
CA LYS A 50 -3.44 9.95 3.63
C LYS A 50 -3.43 10.05 2.11
N PHE A 51 -2.59 9.26 1.46
CA PHE A 51 -2.29 9.25 0.03
C PHE A 51 -2.41 7.82 -0.52
N PRO A 52 -3.62 7.24 -0.48
CA PRO A 52 -3.80 5.85 -0.88
C PRO A 52 -3.52 5.61 -2.36
N ARG A 53 -3.69 6.61 -3.23
CA ARG A 53 -3.44 6.45 -4.66
C ARG A 53 -1.96 6.26 -4.93
N GLU A 54 -1.15 7.12 -4.35
CA GLU A 54 0.31 7.06 -4.42
C GLU A 54 0.83 5.78 -3.78
N ALA A 55 0.27 5.39 -2.62
CA ALA A 55 0.60 4.13 -1.99
C ALA A 55 0.27 2.92 -2.89
N TRP A 56 -0.82 2.98 -3.66
CA TRP A 56 -1.15 1.93 -4.63
C TRP A 56 -0.09 1.83 -5.72
N ASP A 57 0.27 2.96 -6.33
CA ASP A 57 1.29 3.00 -7.38
C ASP A 57 2.65 2.47 -6.87
N TRP A 58 3.04 2.78 -5.62
CA TRP A 58 4.22 2.19 -4.98
C TRP A 58 4.10 0.69 -4.73
N ALA A 59 2.94 0.21 -4.29
CA ALA A 59 2.71 -1.23 -4.12
C ALA A 59 2.88 -1.97 -5.46
N LEU A 60 2.44 -1.38 -6.57
CA LEU A 60 2.62 -1.95 -7.91
C LEU A 60 4.08 -1.96 -8.38
N SER A 61 4.93 -1.08 -7.85
CA SER A 61 6.35 -0.98 -8.20
C SER A 61 7.25 -2.06 -7.56
N ILE A 62 6.71 -2.81 -6.58
CA ILE A 62 7.41 -3.88 -5.86
C ILE A 62 7.51 -5.11 -6.76
N GLU A 63 8.71 -5.64 -6.93
CA GLU A 63 8.96 -6.80 -7.80
C GLU A 63 8.64 -8.12 -7.10
N GLU A 64 9.01 -8.26 -5.83
CA GLU A 64 8.73 -9.45 -5.03
C GLU A 64 7.22 -9.64 -4.83
N THR A 65 6.73 -10.82 -5.21
CA THR A 65 5.30 -11.11 -5.31
C THR A 65 4.57 -11.02 -3.97
N GLU A 66 5.14 -11.57 -2.89
CA GLU A 66 4.51 -11.55 -1.57
C GLU A 66 4.56 -10.16 -0.91
N ALA A 67 5.63 -9.39 -1.12
CA ALA A 67 5.76 -8.01 -0.68
C ALA A 67 4.76 -7.11 -1.43
N ARG A 68 4.64 -7.27 -2.75
CA ARG A 68 3.63 -6.57 -3.56
C ARG A 68 2.22 -6.88 -3.07
N LYS A 69 1.92 -8.16 -2.82
CA LYS A 69 0.62 -8.59 -2.26
C LYS A 69 0.35 -7.95 -0.90
N ARG A 70 1.33 -7.98 0.02
CA ARG A 70 1.20 -7.37 1.35
C ARG A 70 0.94 -5.87 1.25
N ALA A 71 1.75 -5.14 0.48
CA ALA A 71 1.60 -3.71 0.25
C ALA A 71 0.22 -3.39 -0.37
N ALA A 72 -0.16 -4.07 -1.46
CA ALA A 72 -1.45 -3.86 -2.13
C ALA A 72 -2.63 -4.14 -1.19
N THR A 73 -2.54 -5.16 -0.34
CA THR A 73 -3.57 -5.46 0.67
C THR A 73 -3.74 -4.30 1.64
N GLN A 74 -2.66 -3.69 2.12
CA GLN A 74 -2.72 -2.59 3.07
C GLN A 74 -3.37 -1.36 2.45
N VAL A 75 -2.98 -1.01 1.23
CA VAL A 75 -3.58 0.11 0.49
C VAL A 75 -5.06 -0.14 0.20
N ALA A 76 -5.40 -1.34 -0.26
CA ALA A 76 -6.78 -1.71 -0.55
C ALA A 76 -7.66 -1.60 0.70
N LYS A 77 -7.15 -2.01 1.88
CA LYS A 77 -7.87 -1.86 3.16
C LYS A 77 -8.02 -0.40 3.57
N ALA A 78 -6.96 0.39 3.46
CA ALA A 78 -7.01 1.83 3.76
C ALA A 78 -8.01 2.55 2.84
N MET A 79 -8.04 2.19 1.56
CA MET A 79 -9.06 2.69 0.64
C MET A 79 -10.44 2.18 0.97
N ALA A 80 -10.60 0.88 1.28
CA ALA A 80 -11.92 0.32 1.51
C ALA A 80 -12.62 0.94 2.73
N ALA A 81 -11.84 1.35 3.74
CA ALA A 81 -12.33 2.12 4.88
C ALA A 81 -12.93 3.48 4.48
N ARG A 82 -12.49 4.08 3.36
CA ARG A 82 -12.97 5.36 2.83
C ARG A 82 -14.03 5.16 1.73
N ASP A 83 -13.72 4.31 0.76
CA ASP A 83 -14.54 3.91 -0.37
C ASP A 83 -14.17 2.47 -0.80
N SER A 84 -15.02 1.53 -0.40
CA SER A 84 -14.91 0.11 -0.75
C SER A 84 -15.10 -0.17 -2.25
N ALA A 85 -15.86 0.64 -2.99
CA ALA A 85 -16.05 0.45 -4.43
C ALA A 85 -14.77 0.82 -5.19
N THR A 86 -14.12 1.93 -4.80
CA THR A 86 -12.84 2.32 -5.38
C THR A 86 -11.74 1.31 -5.08
N ALA A 87 -11.66 0.78 -3.85
CA ALA A 87 -10.68 -0.26 -3.49
C ALA A 87 -10.83 -1.52 -4.36
N ARG A 88 -12.07 -2.00 -4.57
CA ARG A 88 -12.35 -3.15 -5.45
C ARG A 88 -11.95 -2.87 -6.89
N ARG A 89 -12.28 -1.69 -7.41
CA ARG A 89 -11.92 -1.29 -8.77
C ARG A 89 -10.41 -1.29 -8.97
N TRP A 90 -9.63 -0.80 -8.00
CA TRP A 90 -8.17 -0.83 -8.10
C TRP A 90 -7.63 -2.26 -8.21
N ILE A 91 -8.14 -3.19 -7.39
CA ILE A 91 -7.77 -4.61 -7.47
C ILE A 91 -8.12 -5.19 -8.84
N GLU A 92 -9.31 -4.89 -9.38
CA GLU A 92 -9.77 -5.36 -10.68
C GLU A 92 -8.93 -4.83 -11.83
N THR A 93 -8.58 -3.54 -11.81
CA THR A 93 -7.75 -2.91 -12.85
C THR A 93 -6.25 -3.12 -12.66
N GLY A 94 -5.83 -3.63 -11.50
CA GLY A 94 -4.43 -3.83 -11.17
C GLY A 94 -3.79 -4.90 -12.04
N PRO A 95 -2.46 -4.82 -12.28
CA PRO A 95 -1.68 -5.79 -13.04
C PRO A 95 -1.39 -7.06 -12.20
N PHE A 96 -2.41 -7.62 -11.56
CA PHE A 96 -2.31 -8.80 -10.72
C PHE A 96 -2.87 -10.03 -11.42
N THR A 97 -2.39 -11.21 -11.02
CA THR A 97 -2.97 -12.49 -11.43
C THR A 97 -4.40 -12.63 -10.89
N ALA A 98 -5.22 -13.45 -11.54
CA ALA A 98 -6.59 -13.72 -11.08
C ALA A 98 -6.63 -14.22 -9.62
N GLU A 99 -5.66 -15.05 -9.25
CA GLU A 99 -5.52 -15.56 -7.89
C GLU A 99 -5.23 -14.43 -6.88
N LEU A 100 -4.30 -13.53 -7.19
CA LEU A 100 -3.98 -12.41 -6.31
C LEU A 100 -5.15 -11.43 -6.20
N LYS A 101 -5.89 -11.18 -7.29
CA LYS A 101 -7.13 -10.39 -7.24
C LYS A 101 -8.17 -10.99 -6.29
N ALA A 102 -8.40 -12.31 -6.39
CA ALA A 102 -9.31 -13.01 -5.50
C ALA A 102 -8.86 -12.94 -4.03
N GLN A 103 -7.57 -13.11 -3.75
CA GLN A 103 -7.01 -12.98 -2.40
C GLN A 103 -7.21 -11.56 -1.82
N LEU A 104 -6.93 -10.53 -2.62
CA LEU A 104 -7.11 -9.13 -2.22
C LEU A 104 -8.59 -8.81 -1.96
N GLN A 105 -9.50 -9.29 -2.80
CA GLN A 105 -10.95 -9.14 -2.61
C GLN A 105 -11.41 -9.82 -1.32
N ALA A 106 -11.02 -11.07 -1.09
CA ALA A 106 -11.35 -11.80 0.15
C ALA A 106 -10.82 -11.08 1.40
N ALA A 107 -9.63 -10.47 1.31
CA ALA A 107 -9.06 -9.69 2.41
C ALA A 107 -9.89 -8.44 2.77
N LEU A 108 -10.61 -7.85 1.80
CA LEU A 108 -11.54 -6.74 2.04
C LEU A 108 -12.86 -7.24 2.67
N GLU A 109 -13.36 -8.39 2.24
CA GLU A 109 -14.58 -8.98 2.81
C GLU A 109 -14.41 -9.35 4.29
N GLY A 110 -13.24 -9.87 4.66
CA GLY A 110 -12.89 -10.17 6.04
C GLY A 110 -12.85 -8.96 6.97
N THR A 111 -12.56 -7.76 6.45
CA THR A 111 -12.60 -6.51 7.24
C THR A 111 -14.02 -6.00 7.54
N GLY A 112 -15.00 -6.35 6.70
CA GLY A 112 -16.41 -5.96 6.91
C GLY A 112 -17.22 -6.96 7.73
N LYS A 113 -16.76 -8.22 7.84
CA LYS A 113 -17.48 -9.30 8.51
C LYS A 113 -16.84 -9.64 9.85
N SER A 114 -16.82 -8.70 10.78
CA SER A 114 -16.68 -9.06 12.20
C SER A 114 -17.98 -9.75 12.64
N PRO A 115 -18.00 -11.06 12.95
CA PRO A 115 -19.16 -11.63 13.59
C PRO A 115 -19.28 -10.96 14.96
N LYS A 116 -20.37 -10.21 15.20
CA LYS A 116 -20.77 -9.87 16.57
C LYS A 116 -20.92 -11.20 17.31
N ARG A 117 -19.92 -11.55 18.10
CA ARG A 117 -20.05 -12.63 19.07
C ARG A 117 -21.16 -12.18 20.02
N ARG A 118 -22.22 -12.98 20.03
CA ARG A 118 -23.41 -12.86 20.88
C ARG A 118 -23.03 -12.79 22.35
#